data_AF-A0A2M7FBC7-F1
#
_entry.id   AF-A0A2M7FBC7-F1
#
_cell.length_a   1.000
_cell.length_b   1.000
_cell.length_c   1.000
_cell.angle_alpha   90.00
_cell.angle_beta   90.00
_cell.angle_gamma   90.00
#
_symmetry.space_group_name_H-M   'P 1'
#
loop_
_entity.id
_entity.type
_entity.pdbx_description
1 polymer ?
#
loop_
_entity_poly.entity_id
_entity_poly.type
_entity_poly.pdbx_seq_one_letter_code
_entity_poly.pdbx_strand_id
1 'polypeptide(L)'
;MRTVCFEGTVTALTSISHIGDSHGVTAKLRREKIVQPDGSVEEIPILSGNGIRGILRDRGMLHLCRELGFGVNDENGEVQGLSKEAFYLLFSGGALSKQGGARGLDIDEARRWRELIPLLS
;
A
#
# COMPACT_ATOMS: atom_id res chain seq x y z
N MET A 1 0.30 -9.74 -21.49
CA MET A 1 -0.26 -8.81 -20.49
C MET A 1 -0.67 -7.54 -21.21
N ARG A 2 -1.94 -7.15 -21.14
CA ARG A 2 -2.42 -5.89 -21.74
C ARG A 2 -2.22 -4.79 -20.72
N THR A 3 -1.43 -3.77 -21.06
CA THR A 3 -1.25 -2.60 -20.20
C THR A 3 -2.29 -1.55 -20.58
N VAL A 4 -2.95 -0.97 -19.58
CA VAL A 4 -3.83 0.19 -19.74
C VAL A 4 -3.20 1.33 -18.94
N CYS A 5 -2.95 2.46 -19.59
CA CYS A 5 -2.40 3.66 -18.95
C CYS A 5 -3.55 4.61 -18.59
N PHE A 6 -3.55 5.08 -17.34
CA PHE A 6 -4.44 6.14 -16.89
C PHE A 6 -3.58 7.34 -16.50
N GLU A 7 -3.87 8.49 -17.10
CA GLU A 7 -3.17 9.74 -16.85
C GLU A 7 -4.19 10.81 -16.43
N GLY A 8 -3.77 11.69 -15.53
CA GLY A 8 -4.64 12.74 -15.03
C GLY A 8 -3.98 13.61 -13.97
N THR A 9 -4.72 14.62 -13.52
CA THR A 9 -4.30 15.52 -12.45
C THR A 9 -5.12 15.26 -11.21
N VAL A 10 -4.46 15.20 -10.05
CA VAL A 10 -5.11 15.05 -8.74
C VAL A 10 -4.85 16.32 -7.95
N THR A 11 -5.92 16.91 -7.39
CA THR A 11 -5.83 18.10 -6.54
C THR A 11 -5.85 17.71 -5.07
N ALA A 12 -4.90 18.23 -4.30
CA ALA A 12 -4.90 18.08 -2.85
C ALA A 12 -6.09 18.85 -2.24
N LEU A 13 -7.00 18.15 -1.57
CA LEU A 13 -8.12 18.78 -0.86
C LEU A 13 -7.73 19.22 0.56
N THR A 14 -6.66 18.63 1.09
CA THR A 14 -6.08 18.91 2.40
C THR A 14 -4.56 18.79 2.34
N SER A 15 -3.87 19.23 3.39
CA SER A 15 -2.41 19.07 3.51
C SER A 15 -2.00 17.60 3.42
N ILE A 16 -0.95 17.32 2.65
CA ILE A 16 -0.45 15.95 2.44
C ILE A 16 0.79 15.72 3.29
N SER A 17 0.81 14.59 4.00
CA SER A 17 1.99 14.08 4.71
C SER A 17 2.55 12.86 3.98
N HIS A 18 3.73 12.99 3.40
CA HIS A 18 4.47 11.89 2.79
C HIS A 18 5.96 12.05 3.10
N ILE A 19 6.43 11.37 4.13
CA ILE A 19 7.77 11.57 4.68
C ILE A 19 8.81 11.03 3.70
N GLY A 20 9.78 11.88 3.34
CA GLY A 20 10.95 11.46 2.55
C GLY A 20 12.22 11.35 3.37
N ASP A 21 12.44 12.32 4.27
CA ASP A 21 13.60 12.37 5.15
C ASP A 21 13.21 12.97 6.51
N SER A 22 13.94 12.60 7.56
CA SER A 22 13.70 13.02 8.93
C SER A 22 15.00 13.54 9.55
N HIS A 23 14.94 14.74 10.13
CA HIS A 23 16.02 15.29 10.94
C HIS A 23 15.54 15.50 12.37
N GLY A 24 15.97 14.63 13.27
CA GLY A 24 15.48 14.60 14.64
C GLY A 24 13.97 14.37 14.68
N VAL A 25 13.23 15.30 15.29
CA VAL A 25 11.76 15.27 15.39
C VAL A 25 11.03 15.89 14.20
N THR A 26 11.76 16.43 13.22
CA THR A 26 11.17 17.07 12.04
C THR A 26 11.19 16.12 10.85
N ALA A 27 10.02 15.75 10.36
CA ALA A 27 9.87 15.00 9.13
C ALA A 27 9.56 15.94 7.96
N LYS A 28 10.34 15.86 6.89
CA LYS A 28 10.14 16.64 5.67
C LYS A 28 9.32 15.84 4.64
N LEU A 29 8.49 16.56 3.90
CA LEU A 29 7.83 16.01 2.72
C LEU A 29 8.87 15.48 1.73
N ARG A 30 8.60 14.32 1.13
CA ARG A 30 9.48 13.71 0.13
C ARG A 30 9.66 14.62 -1.06
N ARG A 31 10.92 14.81 -1.46
CA ARG A 31 11.31 15.56 -2.65
C ARG A 31 12.28 14.74 -3.48
N GLU A 32 12.29 14.99 -4.78
CA GLU A 32 13.25 14.41 -5.72
C GLU A 32 13.80 15.49 -6.66
N LYS A 33 15.03 15.30 -7.12
CA LYS A 33 15.68 16.19 -8.09
C LYS A 33 15.06 15.99 -9.47
N ILE A 34 14.45 17.03 -10.00
CA ILE A 34 13.84 17.03 -11.33
C ILE A 34 14.49 18.12 -12.18
N VAL A 35 14.91 17.73 -13.39
CA VAL A 35 15.42 18.64 -14.41
C VAL A 35 14.26 19.43 -14.99
N GLN A 36 14.37 20.75 -14.92
CA GLN A 36 13.38 21.69 -15.46
C GLN A 36 13.58 21.89 -16.96
N PRO A 37 12.58 22.45 -17.69
CA PRO A 37 12.69 22.70 -19.12
C PRO A 37 13.86 23.60 -19.53
N ASP A 38 14.35 24.46 -18.63
CA ASP A 38 15.49 25.35 -18.84
C ASP A 38 16.86 24.69 -18.54
N GLY A 39 16.86 23.42 -18.13
CA GLY A 39 18.05 22.65 -17.78
C GLY A 39 18.52 22.82 -16.33
N SER A 40 17.85 23.64 -15.52
CA SER A 40 18.11 23.72 -14.09
C SER A 40 17.61 22.47 -13.35
N VAL A 41 18.08 22.25 -12.11
CA VAL A 41 17.65 21.12 -11.27
C VAL A 41 16.98 21.68 -10.01
N GLU A 42 15.75 21.24 -9.76
CA GLU A 42 14.98 21.62 -8.58
C GLU A 42 14.53 20.40 -7.76
N GLU A 43 14.39 20.60 -6.45
CA GLU A 43 13.84 19.60 -5.52
C GLU A 43 12.31 19.72 -5.48
N ILE A 44 11.60 18.85 -6.20
CA ILE A 44 10.14 18.90 -6.34
C ILE A 44 9.49 17.90 -5.36
N PRO A 45 8.41 18.28 -4.65
CA PRO A 45 7.64 17.34 -3.85
C PRO A 45 7.08 16.19 -4.67
N ILE A 46 7.25 14.95 -4.20
CA ILE A 46 6.79 13.74 -4.90
C ILE A 46 5.94 12.88 -3.97
N LEU A 47 4.79 12.43 -4.48
CA LEU A 47 4.03 11.34 -3.89
C LEU A 47 4.45 10.03 -4.56
N SER A 48 5.09 9.15 -3.81
CA SER A 48 5.61 7.90 -4.40
C SER A 48 4.48 6.98 -4.86
N GLY A 49 4.70 6.30 -5.99
CA GLY A 49 3.79 5.28 -6.49
C GLY A 49 3.57 4.13 -5.50
N ASN A 50 4.58 3.81 -4.67
CA ASN A 50 4.44 2.83 -3.59
C ASN A 50 3.43 3.29 -2.53
N GLY A 51 3.45 4.56 -2.13
CA GLY A 51 2.49 5.10 -1.17
C GLY A 51 1.07 5.07 -1.70
N ILE A 52 0.87 5.53 -2.95
CA ILE A 52 -0.43 5.50 -3.62
C ILE A 52 -0.94 4.06 -3.76
N ARG A 53 -0.09 3.14 -4.24
CA ARG A 53 -0.44 1.72 -4.37
C ARG A 53 -0.83 1.10 -3.03
N GLY A 54 -0.10 1.41 -1.96
CA GLY A 54 -0.40 0.93 -0.61
C GLY A 54 -1.80 1.34 -0.15
N ILE A 55 -2.12 2.63 -0.27
CA ILE A 55 -3.45 3.16 0.11
C ILE A 55 -4.56 2.52 -0.72
N LEU A 56 -4.38 2.42 -2.04
CA LEU A 56 -5.37 1.80 -2.94
C LEU A 56 -5.58 0.32 -2.62
N ARG A 57 -4.50 -0.42 -2.36
CA ARG A 57 -4.57 -1.82 -1.94
C ARG A 57 -5.33 -1.96 -0.64
N ASP A 58 -5.00 -1.18 0.39
CA ASP A 58 -5.64 -1.28 1.69
C ASP A 58 -7.14 -0.98 1.59
N ARG A 59 -7.53 0.04 0.81
CA ARG A 59 -8.95 0.33 0.53
C ARG A 59 -9.65 -0.81 -0.19
N GLY A 60 -9.00 -1.43 -1.17
CA GLY A 60 -9.54 -2.59 -1.88
C GLY A 60 -9.68 -3.82 -0.98
N MET A 61 -8.74 -4.05 -0.05
CA MET A 61 -8.83 -5.15 0.92
C MET A 61 -9.94 -4.91 1.96
N LEU A 62 -10.11 -3.68 2.45
CA LEU A 62 -11.22 -3.33 3.33
C LEU A 62 -12.57 -3.55 2.63
N HIS A 63 -12.66 -3.19 1.34
CA HIS A 63 -13.84 -3.48 0.53
C HIS A 63 -14.09 -4.99 0.41
N LEU A 64 -13.08 -5.78 0.04
CA LEU A 64 -13.18 -7.24 -0.02
C LEU A 64 -13.67 -7.85 1.30
N CYS A 65 -13.08 -7.46 2.44
CA CYS A 65 -13.46 -7.95 3.75
C CYS A 65 -14.94 -7.65 4.06
N ARG A 66 -15.41 -6.44 3.74
CA ARG A 66 -16.82 -6.07 3.93
C ARG A 66 -17.74 -6.95 3.08
N GLU A 67 -17.44 -7.14 1.80
CA GLU A 67 -18.26 -7.96 0.90
C GLU A 67 -18.30 -9.43 1.31
N LEU A 68 -17.24 -9.93 1.96
CA LEU A 68 -17.19 -11.29 2.53
C LEU A 68 -17.87 -11.41 3.90
N GLY A 69 -18.43 -10.32 4.44
CA GLY A 69 -19.16 -10.33 5.71
C GLY A 69 -18.29 -10.20 6.97
N PHE A 70 -17.02 -9.84 6.82
CA PHE A 70 -16.19 -9.47 7.97
C PHE A 70 -16.61 -8.10 8.52
N GLY A 71 -16.50 -7.92 9.83
CA GLY A 71 -16.76 -6.62 10.45
C GLY A 71 -15.64 -5.66 10.08
N VAL A 72 -15.94 -4.56 9.39
CA VAL A 72 -14.95 -3.54 9.00
C VAL A 72 -15.33 -2.20 9.61
N ASN A 73 -14.39 -1.56 10.30
CA ASN A 73 -14.52 -0.17 10.73
C ASN A 73 -13.79 0.74 9.72
N ASP A 74 -14.55 1.55 8.99
CA ASP A 74 -14.03 2.42 7.93
C ASP A 74 -13.23 3.62 8.42
N GLU A 75 -13.39 4.01 9.69
CA GLU A 75 -12.71 5.16 10.27
C GLU A 75 -11.26 4.84 10.63
N ASN A 76 -11.03 3.66 11.22
CA ASN A 76 -9.72 3.25 11.72
C ASN A 76 -9.10 2.05 10.97
N GLY A 77 -9.84 1.42 10.06
CA GLY A 77 -9.38 0.28 9.27
C GLY A 77 -9.35 -1.06 10.03
N GLU A 78 -9.96 -1.14 11.21
CA GLU A 78 -10.03 -2.39 11.97
C GLU A 78 -10.93 -3.42 11.27
N VAL A 79 -10.49 -4.68 11.27
CA VAL A 79 -11.22 -5.82 10.69
C VAL A 79 -11.43 -6.89 11.77
N GLN A 80 -12.68 -7.29 11.97
CA GLN A 80 -13.10 -8.32 12.92
C GLN A 80 -13.39 -9.64 12.20
N GLY A 81 -13.13 -10.75 12.88
CA GLY A 81 -13.36 -12.11 12.34
C GLY A 81 -12.21 -12.64 11.48
N LEU A 82 -11.14 -11.87 11.28
CA LEU A 82 -9.96 -12.29 10.55
C LEU A 82 -8.83 -12.71 11.51
N SER A 83 -8.10 -13.78 11.19
CA SER A 83 -6.90 -14.14 11.95
C SER A 83 -5.78 -13.12 11.72
N LYS A 84 -4.81 -13.05 12.64
CA LYS A 84 -3.69 -12.11 12.56
C LYS A 84 -2.82 -12.37 11.32
N GLU A 85 -2.63 -13.64 10.98
CA GLU A 85 -1.84 -14.08 9.83
C GLU A 85 -2.52 -13.68 8.52
N ALA A 86 -3.84 -13.87 8.42
CA ALA A 86 -4.62 -13.45 7.27
C ALA A 86 -4.65 -11.93 7.14
N PHE A 87 -4.72 -11.19 8.25
CA PHE A 87 -4.61 -9.73 8.24
C PHE A 87 -3.27 -9.27 7.64
N TYR A 88 -2.13 -9.82 8.09
CA TYR A 88 -0.83 -9.46 7.52
C TYR A 88 -0.68 -9.89 6.06
N LEU A 89 -1.25 -11.03 5.66
CA LEU A 89 -1.26 -11.43 4.26
C LEU A 89 -1.93 -10.36 3.39
N LEU A 90 -3.16 -9.94 3.74
CA LEU A 90 -3.94 -8.97 2.96
C LEU A 90 -3.33 -7.56 2.99
N PHE A 91 -2.94 -7.06 4.16
CA PHE A 91 -2.56 -5.66 4.37
C PHE A 91 -1.04 -5.41 4.43
N SER A 92 -0.20 -6.44 4.47
CA SER A 92 1.25 -6.28 4.47
C SER A 92 1.92 -6.98 3.30
N GLY A 93 1.18 -7.76 2.51
CA GLY A 93 1.72 -8.47 1.35
C GLY A 93 2.62 -9.65 1.74
N GLY A 94 2.48 -10.15 2.96
CA GLY A 94 3.21 -11.33 3.44
C GLY A 94 2.73 -11.77 4.81
N ALA A 95 2.65 -13.09 5.03
CA ALA A 95 2.50 -13.61 6.39
C ALA A 95 3.88 -13.59 7.05
N LEU A 96 4.04 -12.78 8.10
CA LEU A 96 5.21 -12.83 8.98
C LEU A 96 5.17 -14.16 9.76
N SER A 97 5.57 -15.26 9.13
CA SER A 97 5.92 -16.47 9.89
C SER A 97 7.25 -16.19 10.57
N LYS A 98 7.24 -15.84 11.86
CA LYS A 98 8.45 -15.93 12.68
C LYS A 98 9.00 -17.34 12.48
N GLN A 99 10.27 -17.44 12.05
CA GLN A 99 11.03 -18.68 12.06
C GLN A 99 10.83 -19.35 13.43
N GLY A 100 10.15 -20.50 13.47
CA GLY A 100 9.96 -21.25 14.72
C GLY A 100 8.68 -22.08 14.88
N GLY A 101 7.73 -22.08 13.95
CA GLY A 101 6.53 -22.92 14.04
C GLY A 101 6.16 -23.50 12.68
N ALA A 102 5.89 -24.80 12.62
CA ALA A 102 5.75 -25.59 11.40
C ALA A 102 4.64 -25.12 10.45
N ARG A 103 5.05 -24.41 9.40
CA ARG A 103 4.61 -24.43 7.99
C ARG A 103 5.04 -23.09 7.41
N GLY A 104 6.20 -23.07 6.75
CA GLY A 104 6.51 -21.96 5.86
C GLY A 104 5.35 -21.81 4.88
N LEU A 105 4.96 -20.57 4.58
CA LEU A 105 3.94 -20.25 3.58
C LEU A 105 4.12 -21.16 2.37
N ASP A 106 3.15 -22.03 2.14
CA ASP A 106 3.11 -22.87 0.95
C ASP A 106 3.10 -21.94 -0.26
N ILE A 107 4.14 -22.02 -1.08
CA ILE A 107 4.33 -21.14 -2.24
C ILE A 107 3.17 -21.31 -3.22
N ASP A 108 2.64 -22.53 -3.36
CA ASP A 108 1.53 -22.81 -4.25
C ASP A 108 0.23 -22.26 -3.69
N GLU A 109 0.04 -22.33 -2.36
CA GLU A 109 -1.09 -21.68 -1.69
C GLU A 109 -1.03 -20.15 -1.84
N ALA A 110 0.14 -19.54 -1.65
CA ALA A 110 0.33 -18.11 -1.85
C ALA A 110 0.10 -17.69 -3.32
N ARG A 111 0.52 -18.50 -4.29
CA ARG A 111 0.24 -18.25 -5.73
C ARG A 111 -1.26 -18.32 -6.01
N ARG A 112 -1.96 -19.32 -5.49
CA ARG A 112 -3.41 -19.45 -5.62
C ARG A 112 -4.14 -18.24 -5.02
N TRP A 113 -3.72 -17.75 -3.86
CA TRP A 113 -4.32 -16.56 -3.27
C TRP A 113 -4.10 -15.30 -4.10
N ARG A 114 -2.92 -15.11 -4.71
CA ARG A 114 -2.67 -14.00 -5.66
C ARG A 114 -3.52 -14.07 -6.92
N GLU A 115 -3.81 -15.28 -7.40
CA GLU A 115 -4.71 -15.48 -8.55
C GLU A 115 -6.16 -15.11 -8.21
N LEU A 116 -6.61 -15.43 -6.99
CA LEU A 116 -7.98 -15.15 -6.53
C LEU A 116 -8.19 -13.70 -6.07
N ILE A 117 -7.14 -13.08 -5.51
CA ILE A 117 -7.20 -11.72 -4.95
C ILE A 117 -6.14 -10.89 -5.68
N PRO A 118 -6.50 -10.19 -6.77
CA PRO A 118 -5.55 -9.44 -7.59
C PRO A 118 -4.81 -8.32 -6.85
N LEU A 119 -5.29 -7.92 -5.67
CA LEU A 119 -4.67 -6.91 -4.82
C LEU A 119 -3.54 -7.48 -3.94
N LEU A 120 -3.37 -8.80 -3.87
CA LEU A 120 -2.24 -9.44 -3.20
C LEU A 120 -1.00 -9.37 -4.09
N SER A 121 0.08 -8.81 -3.53
CA SER A 121 1.41 -8.69 -4.16
C SER A 121 2.20 -9.99 -4.17
#